data_AF-A0AB33JID0-F1
#
_entry.id   AF-A0AB33JID0-F1
#
_cell.length_a   1.000
_cell.length_b   1.000
_cell.length_c   1.000
_cell.angle_alpha   90.00
_cell.angle_beta   90.00
_cell.angle_gamma   90.00
#
_symmetry.space_group_name_H-M   'P 1'
#
loop_
_entity.id
_entity.type
_entity.pdbx_description
1 polymer ?
#
loop_
_entity_poly.entity_id
_entity_poly.type
_entity_poly.pdbx_seq_one_letter_code
_entity_poly.pdbx_strand_id
1 'polypeptide(L)'
;MSNSKNKKWTAEDAAYVRQNLGKVSLDDMASHLARSSMAVRLYILRNRLTVGRTVKRNLLLEMLKIKFRHPEDFNPTRAFYNETGIGQRRYWNLYFGRKPITGKEYAAIAEYLHVTIHEAFESRQLELFEEKEK
;
A
#
# COMPACT_ATOMS: atom_id res chain seq x y z
N MET A 1 25.13 16.91 34.31
CA MET A 1 24.60 16.77 32.93
C MET A 1 24.21 15.32 32.73
N SER A 2 22.92 15.00 32.65
CA SER A 2 22.45 13.61 32.58
C SER A 2 22.75 13.01 31.19
N ASN A 3 23.20 11.76 31.18
CA ASN A 3 23.66 11.05 30.00
C ASN A 3 22.46 10.70 29.11
N SER A 4 22.06 11.62 28.23
CA SER A 4 20.89 11.52 27.32
C SER A 4 21.01 10.43 26.23
N LYS A 5 22.01 9.56 26.32
CA LYS A 5 22.39 8.67 25.21
C LYS A 5 21.42 7.51 24.97
N ASN A 6 20.51 7.16 25.89
CA ASN A 6 19.58 6.03 25.72
C ASN A 6 18.19 6.27 26.33
N LYS A 7 17.40 7.19 25.76
CA LYS A 7 15.96 7.29 26.08
C LYS A 7 15.28 5.96 25.71
N LYS A 8 14.78 5.20 26.69
CA LYS A 8 14.02 3.95 26.45
C LYS A 8 12.73 4.27 25.69
N TRP A 9 12.32 3.40 24.78
CA TRP A 9 11.05 3.52 24.07
C TRP A 9 9.90 3.19 25.03
N THR A 10 8.98 4.12 25.23
CA THR A 10 7.78 3.91 26.06
C THR A 10 6.64 3.33 25.24
N ALA A 11 5.59 2.82 25.92
CA ALA A 11 4.38 2.35 25.25
C ALA A 11 3.67 3.49 24.48
N GLU A 12 3.71 4.72 25.03
CA GLU A 12 3.18 5.93 24.39
C GLU A 12 3.96 6.30 23.13
N ASP A 13 5.30 6.29 23.18
CA ASP A 13 6.16 6.50 22.00
C ASP A 13 5.79 5.48 20.91
N ALA A 14 5.60 4.20 21.30
CA ALA A 14 5.25 3.13 20.38
C ALA A 14 3.85 3.31 19.76
N ALA A 15 2.86 3.75 20.54
CA ALA A 15 1.51 4.03 20.06
C ALA A 15 1.51 5.19 19.07
N TYR A 16 2.23 6.28 19.39
CA TYR A 16 2.37 7.44 18.52
C TYR A 16 3.01 7.08 17.17
N VAL A 17 4.11 6.30 17.18
CA VAL A 17 4.75 5.85 15.94
C VAL A 17 3.80 5.01 15.09
N ARG A 18 3.04 4.08 15.68
CA ARG A 18 2.07 3.25 14.94
C ARG A 18 0.94 4.06 14.32
N GLN A 19 0.43 5.07 15.03
CA GLN A 19 -0.70 5.88 14.57
C GLN A 19 -0.32 6.84 13.42
N ASN A 20 0.92 7.33 13.44
CA ASN A 20 1.43 8.36 12.52
C ASN A 20 2.30 7.79 11.39
N LEU A 21 2.62 6.50 11.42
CA LEU A 21 3.38 5.79 10.40
C LEU A 21 2.74 5.98 9.01
N GLY A 22 3.47 6.64 8.11
CA GLY A 22 3.03 6.92 6.74
C GLY A 22 2.10 8.12 6.58
N LYS A 23 1.66 8.77 7.66
CA LYS A 23 0.88 10.01 7.64
C LYS A 23 1.75 11.25 7.80
N VAL A 24 2.79 11.14 8.64
CA VAL A 24 3.68 12.23 9.04
C VAL A 24 5.12 11.89 8.64
N SER A 25 5.94 12.90 8.34
CA SER A 25 7.35 12.69 7.98
C SER A 25 8.15 12.11 9.16
N LEU A 26 9.28 11.45 8.87
CA LEU A 26 10.15 10.93 9.94
C LEU A 26 10.71 12.05 10.82
N ASP A 27 10.94 13.23 10.24
CA ASP A 27 11.55 14.38 10.93
C ASP A 27 10.55 15.06 11.88
N ASP A 28 9.28 15.16 11.47
CA ASP A 28 8.21 15.67 12.32
C ASP A 28 7.92 14.72 13.48
N MET A 29 7.87 13.40 13.21
CA MET A 29 7.73 12.39 14.27
C MET A 29 8.90 12.42 15.25
N ALA A 30 10.12 12.61 14.75
CA ALA A 30 11.32 12.74 15.55
C ALA A 30 11.27 13.97 16.46
N SER A 31 10.79 15.10 15.93
CA SER A 31 10.58 16.34 16.67
C SER A 31 9.58 16.16 17.81
N HIS A 32 8.43 15.50 17.55
CA HIS A 32 7.43 15.21 18.58
C HIS A 32 7.95 14.27 19.69
N LEU A 33 8.75 13.26 19.32
CA LEU A 33 9.30 12.28 20.28
C LEU A 33 10.57 12.76 21.00
N ALA A 34 11.07 13.95 20.63
CA ALA A 34 12.37 14.48 21.03
C ALA A 34 13.51 13.47 20.80
N ARG A 35 13.56 12.90 19.59
CA ARG A 35 14.58 11.92 19.15
C ARG A 35 15.14 12.33 17.78
N SER A 36 16.19 11.66 17.31
CA SER A 36 16.65 11.83 15.94
C SER A 36 15.77 11.04 14.96
N SER A 37 15.63 11.54 13.72
CA SER A 37 14.93 10.87 12.62
C SER A 37 15.45 9.44 12.38
N MET A 38 16.77 9.25 12.51
CA MET A 38 17.39 7.92 12.42
C MET A 38 16.93 6.97 13.54
N ALA A 39 16.79 7.46 14.78
CA ALA A 39 16.30 6.62 15.87
C ALA A 39 14.87 6.14 15.63
N VAL A 40 14.00 6.99 15.10
CA VAL A 40 12.63 6.62 14.69
C VAL A 40 12.66 5.58 13.56
N ARG A 41 13.50 5.79 12.54
CA ARG A 41 13.68 4.83 11.43
C ARG A 41 14.15 3.46 11.90
N LEU A 42 15.14 3.40 12.78
CA LEU A 42 15.65 2.15 13.36
C LEU A 42 14.61 1.43 14.20
N TYR A 43 13.80 2.19 14.95
CA TYR A 43 12.71 1.63 15.74
C TYR A 43 11.63 0.98 14.86
N ILE A 44 11.21 1.66 13.79
CA ILE A 44 10.28 1.12 12.79
C ILE A 44 10.82 -0.18 12.21
N LEU A 45 12.10 -0.20 11.82
CA LEU A 45 12.75 -1.38 11.24
C LEU A 45 12.82 -2.56 12.22
N ARG A 46 13.28 -2.32 13.45
CA ARG A 46 13.42 -3.37 14.49
C ARG A 46 12.08 -3.98 14.88
N ASN A 47 11.03 -3.17 14.94
CA ASN A 47 9.68 -3.61 15.30
C ASN A 47 8.84 -4.06 14.09
N ARG A 48 9.45 -4.12 12.89
CA ARG A 48 8.79 -4.53 11.64
C ARG A 48 7.47 -3.79 11.39
N LEU A 49 7.41 -2.52 11.79
CA LEU A 49 6.20 -1.73 11.61
C LEU A 49 6.05 -1.37 10.14
N THR A 50 4.94 -1.80 9.55
CA THR A 50 4.60 -1.47 8.17
C THR A 50 3.52 -0.41 8.15
N VAL A 51 3.62 0.54 7.23
CA VAL A 51 2.45 1.35 6.86
C VAL A 51 1.34 0.39 6.43
N GLY A 52 0.16 0.54 7.01
CA GLY A 52 -1.01 -0.28 6.67
C GLY A 52 -1.42 -0.09 5.22
N ARG A 53 -2.51 -0.75 4.79
CA ARG A 53 -3.10 -0.48 3.47
C ARG A 53 -3.45 1.01 3.36
N THR A 54 -2.74 1.71 2.47
CA THR A 54 -3.01 3.12 2.15
C THR A 54 -4.30 3.25 1.35
N VAL A 55 -4.60 2.26 0.52
CA VAL A 55 -5.75 2.26 -0.38
C VAL A 55 -6.89 1.46 0.24
N LYS A 56 -8.07 2.10 0.39
CA LYS A 56 -9.29 1.45 0.91
C LYS A 56 -9.79 0.32 -0.02
N ARG A 57 -9.81 0.56 -1.35
CA ARG A 57 -10.22 -0.41 -2.38
C ARG A 57 -9.09 -0.67 -3.37
N ASN A 58 -8.73 -1.94 -3.58
CA ASN A 58 -7.60 -2.30 -4.43
C ASN A 58 -8.07 -2.77 -5.81
N LEU A 59 -8.16 -1.83 -6.74
CA LEU A 59 -8.59 -2.06 -8.12
C LEU A 59 -7.77 -3.13 -8.86
N LEU A 60 -6.48 -3.29 -8.52
CA LEU A 60 -5.66 -4.34 -9.11
C LEU A 60 -6.13 -5.73 -8.65
N LEU A 61 -6.42 -5.88 -7.36
CA LEU A 61 -6.91 -7.15 -6.82
C LEU A 61 -8.31 -7.47 -7.34
N GLU A 62 -9.20 -6.48 -7.48
CA GLU A 62 -10.52 -6.66 -8.08
C GLU A 62 -10.40 -7.16 -9.52
N MET A 63 -9.53 -6.55 -10.33
CA MET A 63 -9.28 -7.00 -11.69
C MET A 63 -8.73 -8.44 -11.73
N LEU A 64 -7.81 -8.78 -10.84
CA LEU A 64 -7.28 -10.15 -10.75
C LEU A 64 -8.35 -11.15 -10.33
N LYS A 65 -9.28 -10.79 -9.44
CA LYS A 65 -10.41 -11.66 -9.05
C LYS A 65 -11.38 -11.95 -10.19
N ILE A 66 -11.51 -11.04 -11.16
CA ILE A 66 -12.33 -11.29 -12.35
C ILE A 66 -11.72 -12.44 -13.17
N LYS A 67 -10.40 -12.46 -13.31
CA LYS A 67 -9.71 -13.44 -14.16
C LYS A 67 -9.31 -14.73 -13.44
N PHE A 68 -8.98 -14.64 -12.15
CA PHE A 68 -8.46 -15.74 -11.34
C PHE A 68 -9.38 -16.01 -10.15
N ARG A 69 -9.67 -17.30 -9.90
CA ARG A 69 -10.42 -17.72 -8.69
C ARG A 69 -9.66 -17.35 -7.42
N HIS A 70 -8.33 -17.48 -7.45
CA HIS A 70 -7.43 -17.05 -6.40
C HIS A 70 -6.44 -16.03 -6.98
N PRO A 71 -6.52 -14.75 -6.60
CA PRO A 71 -5.60 -13.72 -7.08
C PRO A 71 -4.13 -14.00 -6.77
N GLU A 72 -3.85 -14.86 -5.79
CA GLU A 72 -2.51 -15.34 -5.43
C GLU A 72 -1.87 -16.22 -6.51
N ASP A 73 -2.67 -16.85 -7.38
CA ASP A 73 -2.16 -17.71 -8.45
C ASP A 73 -1.48 -16.91 -9.57
N PHE A 74 -1.80 -15.61 -9.67
CA PHE A 74 -1.15 -14.76 -10.64
C PHE A 74 0.26 -14.39 -10.17
N ASN A 75 1.25 -15.06 -10.74
CA ASN A 75 2.65 -14.73 -10.53
C ASN A 75 3.20 -13.95 -11.73
N PRO A 76 3.48 -12.63 -11.60
CA PRO A 76 3.87 -11.81 -12.73
C PRO A 76 5.16 -12.30 -13.39
N THR A 77 5.15 -12.43 -14.71
CA THR A 77 6.30 -12.87 -15.50
C THR A 77 7.10 -11.67 -16.04
N ARG A 78 8.27 -11.93 -16.64
CA ARG A 78 9.02 -10.88 -17.34
C ARG A 78 8.24 -10.28 -18.51
N ALA A 79 7.46 -11.08 -19.22
CA ALA A 79 6.60 -10.63 -20.31
C ALA A 79 5.58 -9.61 -19.80
N PHE A 80 4.88 -9.93 -18.70
CA PHE A 80 3.95 -9.01 -18.05
C PHE A 80 4.60 -7.65 -17.73
N TYR A 81 5.78 -7.63 -17.12
CA TYR A 81 6.43 -6.37 -16.76
C TYR A 81 6.86 -5.55 -17.98
N ASN A 82 7.30 -6.21 -19.05
CA ASN A 82 7.72 -5.54 -20.28
C ASN A 82 6.53 -4.97 -21.05
N GLU A 83 5.44 -5.72 -21.16
CA GLU A 83 4.25 -5.33 -21.93
C GLU A 83 3.43 -4.27 -21.19
N THR A 84 3.26 -4.41 -19.87
CA THR A 84 2.51 -3.41 -19.07
C THR A 84 3.33 -2.17 -18.72
N GLY A 85 4.65 -2.23 -18.87
CA GLY A 85 5.57 -1.16 -18.44
C GLY A 85 5.65 -0.94 -16.93
N ILE A 86 5.04 -1.83 -16.12
CA ILE A 86 5.09 -1.74 -14.66
C ILE A 86 6.38 -2.37 -14.14
N GLY A 87 7.06 -1.65 -13.24
CA GLY A 87 8.19 -2.23 -12.51
C GLY A 87 7.77 -3.26 -11.47
N GLN A 88 8.59 -4.28 -11.24
CA GLN A 88 8.33 -5.36 -10.27
C GLN A 88 7.96 -4.84 -8.87
N ARG A 89 8.75 -3.91 -8.31
CA ARG A 89 8.46 -3.31 -7.01
C ARG A 89 7.17 -2.48 -7.03
N ARG A 90 6.86 -1.84 -8.16
CA ARG A 90 5.64 -1.05 -8.33
C ARG A 90 4.42 -1.97 -8.29
N TYR A 91 4.42 -3.06 -9.04
CA TYR A 91 3.37 -4.08 -9.01
C TYR A 91 3.05 -4.55 -7.59
N TRP A 92 4.05 -4.97 -6.82
CA TRP A 92 3.81 -5.45 -5.46
C TRP A 92 3.30 -4.37 -4.50
N ASN A 93 3.72 -3.11 -4.68
CA ASN A 93 3.14 -2.00 -3.93
C ASN A 93 1.64 -1.80 -4.25
N LEU A 94 1.24 -2.03 -5.50
CA LEU A 94 -0.17 -1.99 -5.93
C LEU A 94 -0.92 -3.20 -5.37
N TYR A 95 -0.40 -4.42 -5.52
CA TYR A 95 -1.01 -5.67 -5.05
C TYR A 95 -1.31 -5.65 -3.55
N PHE A 96 -0.39 -5.15 -2.72
CA PHE A 96 -0.61 -5.02 -1.28
C PHE A 96 -1.43 -3.79 -0.87
N GLY A 97 -1.84 -2.94 -1.82
CA GLY A 97 -2.60 -1.71 -1.54
C GLY A 97 -1.79 -0.64 -0.80
N ARG A 98 -0.47 -0.66 -0.94
CA ARG A 98 0.44 0.35 -0.35
C ARG A 98 0.42 1.65 -1.15
N LYS A 99 0.16 1.57 -2.45
CA LYS A 99 0.04 2.72 -3.36
C LYS A 99 -1.18 2.55 -4.27
N PRO A 100 -1.84 3.66 -4.66
CA PRO A 100 -2.92 3.60 -5.63
C PRO A 100 -2.40 3.31 -7.05
N ILE A 101 -3.20 2.60 -7.82
CA ILE A 101 -2.97 2.37 -9.25
C ILE A 101 -3.33 3.62 -10.04
N THR A 102 -2.54 3.94 -11.06
CA THR A 102 -2.85 5.04 -11.99
C THR A 102 -3.72 4.55 -13.14
N GLY A 103 -4.44 5.45 -13.82
CA GLY A 103 -5.30 5.07 -14.96
C GLY A 103 -4.52 4.41 -16.11
N LYS A 104 -3.28 4.86 -16.38
CA LYS A 104 -2.41 4.26 -17.40
C LYS A 104 -1.99 2.83 -17.04
N GLU A 105 -1.56 2.64 -15.79
CA GLU A 105 -1.21 1.31 -15.25
C GLU A 105 -2.43 0.37 -15.29
N TYR A 106 -3.60 0.89 -14.94
CA TYR A 106 -4.85 0.15 -14.96
C TYR A 106 -5.20 -0.33 -16.38
N ALA A 107 -5.16 0.57 -17.36
CA ALA A 107 -5.45 0.24 -18.76
C ALA A 107 -4.48 -0.80 -19.32
N ALA A 108 -3.17 -0.63 -19.09
CA ALA A 108 -2.16 -1.56 -19.59
C ALA A 108 -2.30 -2.97 -19.01
N ILE A 109 -2.60 -3.09 -17.71
CA ILE A 109 -2.83 -4.40 -17.07
C ILE A 109 -4.14 -5.02 -17.55
N ALA A 110 -5.20 -4.22 -17.72
CA ALA A 110 -6.48 -4.71 -18.23
C ALA A 110 -6.34 -5.26 -19.65
N GLU A 111 -5.58 -4.55 -20.50
CA GLU A 111 -5.26 -4.98 -21.86
C GLU A 111 -4.47 -6.30 -21.85
N TYR A 112 -3.42 -6.41 -21.03
CA TYR A 112 -2.63 -7.64 -20.92
C TYR A 112 -3.44 -8.85 -20.42
N LEU A 113 -4.32 -8.65 -19.43
CA LEU A 113 -5.14 -9.73 -18.88
C LEU A 113 -6.38 -10.04 -19.73
N HIS A 114 -6.59 -9.29 -20.82
CA HIS A 114 -7.80 -9.31 -21.63
C HIS A 114 -9.07 -9.21 -20.77
N VAL A 115 -9.03 -8.35 -19.75
CA VAL A 115 -10.20 -8.02 -18.93
C VAL A 115 -10.87 -6.83 -19.59
N THR A 116 -12.07 -7.05 -20.12
CA THR A 116 -12.79 -6.01 -20.85
C THR A 116 -13.10 -4.86 -19.91
N ILE A 117 -12.77 -3.63 -20.31
CA ILE A 117 -13.03 -2.40 -19.53
C ILE A 117 -14.49 -2.34 -19.04
N HIS A 118 -15.41 -2.94 -19.79
CA HIS A 118 -16.83 -3.08 -19.48
C HIS A 118 -17.11 -3.90 -18.21
N GLU A 119 -16.47 -5.06 -18.00
CA GLU A 119 -16.70 -5.90 -16.80
C GLU A 119 -16.21 -5.21 -15.53
N ALA A 120 -15.12 -4.44 -15.66
CA ALA A 120 -14.61 -3.65 -14.58
C ALA A 120 -15.36 -2.32 -14.37
N PHE A 121 -16.07 -1.81 -15.37
CA PHE A 121 -16.92 -0.63 -15.23
C PHE A 121 -18.30 -1.00 -14.64
N GLU A 122 -18.91 -2.10 -15.10
CA GLU A 122 -20.19 -2.62 -14.59
C GLU A 122 -20.11 -3.05 -13.13
N SER A 123 -19.06 -3.79 -12.75
CA SER A 123 -18.80 -4.11 -11.34
C SER A 123 -18.65 -2.86 -10.48
N ARG A 124 -18.00 -1.81 -11.00
CA ARG A 124 -17.86 -0.52 -10.33
C ARG A 124 -19.15 0.28 -10.24
N GLN A 125 -20.04 0.19 -11.22
CA GLN A 125 -21.37 0.82 -11.17
C GLN A 125 -22.30 0.08 -10.19
N LEU A 126 -22.38 -1.25 -10.27
CA LEU A 126 -23.20 -2.09 -9.38
C LEU A 126 -22.87 -1.84 -7.90
N GLU A 127 -21.59 -1.82 -7.51
CA GLU A 127 -21.19 -1.50 -6.12
C GLU A 127 -21.58 -0.07 -5.69
N LEU A 128 -21.57 0.90 -6.60
CA LEU A 128 -21.93 2.31 -6.34
C LEU A 128 -23.43 2.49 -6.03
N PHE A 129 -24.27 1.58 -6.54
CA PHE A 129 -25.71 1.56 -6.28
C PHE A 129 -26.08 0.73 -5.04
N GLU A 130 -25.33 -0.33 -4.73
CA GLU A 130 -25.54 -1.13 -3.51
C GLU A 130 -25.15 -0.39 -2.22
N GLU A 131 -24.18 0.53 -2.26
CA GLU A 131 -23.78 1.34 -1.08
C GLU A 131 -24.84 2.35 -0.62
N LYS A 132 -25.96 2.52 -1.34
CA LYS A 132 -27.05 3.44 -0.98
C LYS A 132 -28.22 2.78 -0.22
N GLU A 133 -28.18 1.47 0.04
CA GLU A 133 -29.28 0.75 0.70
C GLU A 133 -28.97 0.24 2.13
N LYS A 134 -28.03 0.84 2.86
CA LYS A 134 -27.82 0.54 4.29
C LYS A 134 -27.69 1.78 5.16
#